data_AF-A0A6B2V3G2-F1
#
_entry.id   AF-A0A6B2V3G2-F1
#
_cell.length_a   1.000
_cell.length_b   1.000
_cell.length_c   1.000
_cell.angle_alpha   90.00
_cell.angle_beta   90.00
_cell.angle_gamma   90.00
#
_symmetry.space_group_name_H-M   'P 1'
#
loop_
_entity.id
_entity.type
_entity.pdbx_description
1 polymer ?
#
loop_
_entity_poly.entity_id
_entity_poly.type
_entity_poly.pdbx_seq_one_letter_code
_entity_poly.pdbx_strand_id
1 'polypeptide(L)'
;VVVGLTNVPELCVFGTTEGVFGAARNPWDRTRTAGGSSGGSAAAVAAGMTPVALGNDGMGSLRIPAANCGLVAVKPGYGVVPAGIGEGDWFGMSENGPLATTVEDARLTLSVLAGAGFE
;
A
#
# COMPACT_ATOMS: atom_id res chain seq x y z
N VAL A 1 1.08 -11.88 -11.57
CA VAL A 1 1.91 -11.17 -12.58
C VAL A 1 2.07 -9.74 -12.11
N VAL A 2 3.29 -9.20 -12.06
CA VAL A 2 3.51 -7.78 -11.75
C VAL A 2 3.23 -6.96 -13.02
N VAL A 3 2.30 -6.02 -12.95
CA VAL A 3 1.83 -5.24 -14.11
C VAL A 3 2.42 -3.82 -14.18
N GLY A 4 3.10 -3.36 -13.12
CA GLY A 4 3.74 -2.06 -13.08
C GLY A 4 4.28 -1.69 -11.72
N LEU A 5 4.92 -0.52 -11.67
CA LEU A 5 5.35 0.17 -10.46
C LEU A 5 4.45 1.38 -10.24
N THR A 6 4.02 1.59 -9.00
CA THR A 6 3.08 2.65 -8.63
C THR A 6 3.81 3.84 -8.02
N ASN A 7 3.23 5.03 -8.17
CA ASN A 7 3.81 6.25 -7.64
C ASN A 7 3.76 6.27 -6.10
N VAL A 8 4.83 6.79 -5.49
CA VAL A 8 4.98 7.02 -4.05
C VAL A 8 5.62 8.41 -3.87
N PRO A 9 5.39 9.11 -2.74
CA PRO A 9 6.17 10.30 -2.45
C PRO A 9 7.64 9.96 -2.27
N GLU A 10 8.49 10.95 -2.46
CA GLU A 10 9.94 10.80 -2.29
C GLU A 10 10.26 10.11 -0.95
N LEU A 11 11.06 9.05 -1.00
CA LEU A 11 11.47 8.22 0.14
C LEU A 11 10.32 7.65 0.99
N CYS A 12 9.08 7.65 0.51
CA CYS A 12 7.91 7.18 1.24
C CYS A 12 7.63 7.90 2.57
N VAL A 13 8.16 9.13 2.80
CA VAL A 13 8.08 9.82 4.10
C VAL A 13 6.79 10.64 4.31
N PHE A 14 5.96 10.83 3.27
CA PHE A 14 4.78 11.70 3.34
C PHE A 14 3.45 10.93 3.28
N GLY A 15 2.44 11.42 4.00
CA GLY A 15 1.06 10.90 4.02
C GLY A 15 0.24 11.22 2.76
N THR A 16 0.86 11.81 1.74
CA THR A 16 0.28 12.12 0.44
C THR A 16 1.26 11.75 -0.66
N THR A 17 0.76 11.32 -1.81
CA THR A 17 1.61 10.89 -2.93
C THR A 17 1.75 11.99 -3.97
N GLU A 18 2.82 12.77 -3.83
CA GLU A 18 3.25 13.83 -4.75
C GLU A 18 4.72 13.55 -5.12
N GLY A 19 5.12 13.78 -6.38
CA GLY A 19 6.49 13.55 -6.81
C GLY A 19 6.77 13.96 -8.25
N VAL A 20 7.93 13.56 -8.77
CA VAL A 20 8.39 13.91 -10.13
C VAL A 20 7.47 13.40 -11.24
N PHE A 21 6.70 12.34 -10.98
CA PHE A 21 5.69 11.79 -11.90
C PHE A 21 4.29 12.40 -11.70
N GLY A 22 4.21 13.51 -10.94
CA GLY A 22 2.98 14.15 -10.55
C GLY A 22 2.34 13.50 -9.33
N ALA A 23 1.07 13.85 -9.11
CA ALA A 23 0.33 13.45 -7.93
C ALA A 23 -0.55 12.22 -8.17
N ALA A 24 -0.58 11.28 -7.21
CA ALA A 24 -1.65 10.29 -7.20
C ALA A 24 -2.94 10.92 -6.65
N ARG A 25 -3.90 11.15 -7.55
CA ARG A 25 -5.23 11.66 -7.20
C ARG A 25 -6.18 10.53 -6.84
N ASN A 26 -7.13 10.85 -5.97
CA ASN A 26 -8.18 9.92 -5.60
C ASN A 26 -9.06 9.61 -6.84
N PRO A 27 -9.29 8.33 -7.17
CA PRO A 27 -10.08 7.99 -8.36
C PRO A 27 -11.57 8.32 -8.23
N TRP A 28 -12.10 8.45 -7.01
CA TRP A 28 -13.49 8.86 -6.76
C TRP A 28 -13.71 10.36 -6.94
N ASP A 29 -12.70 11.18 -6.65
CA ASP A 29 -12.71 12.63 -6.81
C ASP A 29 -11.28 13.15 -7.06
N ARG A 30 -10.99 13.52 -8.30
CA ARG A 30 -9.64 13.94 -8.72
C ARG A 30 -9.17 15.27 -8.12
N THR A 31 -10.04 16.00 -7.41
CA THR A 31 -9.64 17.19 -6.64
C THR A 31 -9.02 16.82 -5.29
N ARG A 32 -9.10 15.55 -4.88
CA ARG A 32 -8.59 15.04 -3.60
C ARG A 32 -7.33 14.19 -3.76
N THR A 33 -6.57 14.09 -2.68
CA THR A 33 -5.40 13.19 -2.59
C THR A 33 -5.83 11.73 -2.48
N ALA A 34 -5.08 10.83 -3.12
CA ALA A 34 -5.19 9.39 -2.88
C ALA A 34 -4.64 8.97 -1.50
N GLY A 35 -3.98 9.88 -0.77
CA GLY A 35 -3.20 9.56 0.42
C GLY A 35 -1.80 9.05 0.08
N GLY A 36 -1.09 8.54 1.08
CA GLY A 36 0.28 8.07 0.91
C GLY A 36 0.85 7.41 2.17
N SER A 37 2.03 6.81 2.09
CA SER A 37 2.92 6.84 0.91
C SER A 37 2.49 5.91 -0.23
N SER A 38 1.68 4.87 0.01
CA SER A 38 1.26 3.90 -1.02
C SER A 38 0.10 4.40 -1.90
N GLY A 39 0.02 5.70 -2.19
CA GLY A 39 -1.15 6.31 -2.85
C GLY A 39 -1.33 5.88 -4.30
N GLY A 40 -0.24 5.65 -5.05
CA GLY A 40 -0.35 5.09 -6.40
C GLY A 40 -0.95 3.69 -6.41
N SER A 41 -0.58 2.85 -5.44
CA SER A 41 -1.13 1.50 -5.27
C SER A 41 -2.62 1.55 -4.93
N ALA A 42 -3.02 2.40 -3.99
CA ALA A 42 -4.43 2.54 -3.63
C ALA A 42 -5.26 3.10 -4.79
N ALA A 43 -4.76 4.12 -5.50
CA ALA A 43 -5.46 4.68 -6.65
C ALA A 43 -5.61 3.63 -7.77
N ALA A 44 -4.60 2.81 -8.03
CA ALA A 44 -4.67 1.75 -9.05
C ALA A 44 -5.74 0.69 -8.72
N VAL A 45 -5.83 0.24 -7.47
CA VAL A 45 -6.84 -0.72 -7.03
C VAL A 45 -8.24 -0.09 -7.07
N ALA A 46 -8.40 1.09 -6.50
CA ALA A 46 -9.70 1.77 -6.45
C ALA A 46 -10.22 2.18 -7.85
N ALA A 47 -9.32 2.42 -8.81
CA ALA A 47 -9.68 2.65 -10.21
C ALA A 47 -9.95 1.36 -11.01
N GLY A 48 -9.80 0.18 -10.41
CA GLY A 48 -10.00 -1.11 -11.08
C GLY A 48 -8.89 -1.50 -12.06
N MET A 49 -7.70 -0.91 -11.96
CA MET A 49 -6.55 -1.24 -12.84
C MET A 49 -5.92 -2.59 -12.47
N THR A 50 -6.01 -2.98 -11.20
CA THR A 50 -5.55 -4.27 -10.65
C THR A 50 -6.46 -4.67 -9.49
N PRO A 51 -6.76 -5.96 -9.27
CA PRO A 51 -7.61 -6.39 -8.16
C PRO A 51 -6.96 -6.16 -6.79
N VAL A 52 -5.63 -6.22 -6.73
CA VAL A 52 -4.83 -6.03 -5.51
C VAL A 52 -3.55 -5.28 -5.83
N ALA A 53 -2.99 -4.60 -4.83
CA ALA A 53 -1.68 -3.98 -4.93
C ALA A 53 -0.89 -4.15 -3.63
N LEU A 54 0.43 -3.99 -3.73
CA LEU A 54 1.33 -3.99 -2.59
C LEU A 54 1.65 -2.55 -2.18
N GLY A 55 1.92 -2.38 -0.90
CA GLY A 55 2.46 -1.16 -0.33
C GLY A 55 3.19 -1.45 0.97
N ASN A 56 3.62 -0.38 1.64
CA ASN A 56 4.30 -0.46 2.92
C ASN A 56 3.72 0.55 3.92
N ASP A 57 3.86 0.24 5.21
CA ASP A 57 3.28 1.04 6.29
C ASP A 57 4.21 1.06 7.50
N GLY A 58 4.88 2.20 7.70
CA GLY A 58 5.57 2.55 8.96
C GLY A 58 4.76 3.48 9.85
N MET A 59 4.16 4.52 9.27
CA MET A 59 3.38 5.56 9.99
C MET A 59 1.91 5.64 9.56
N GLY A 60 1.43 4.69 8.75
CA GLY A 60 0.08 4.72 8.16
C GLY A 60 0.05 4.56 6.64
N SER A 61 1.18 4.30 5.99
CA SER A 61 1.31 4.39 4.53
C SER A 61 0.52 3.36 3.70
N LEU A 62 -0.07 2.34 4.33
CA LEU A 62 -1.12 1.50 3.72
C LEU A 62 -2.50 1.99 4.13
N ARG A 63 -2.68 2.29 5.42
CA ARG A 63 -3.99 2.62 6.03
C ARG A 63 -4.54 3.97 5.59
N ILE A 64 -3.70 5.00 5.49
CA ILE A 64 -4.08 6.34 5.02
C ILE A 64 -4.63 6.29 3.58
N PRO A 65 -3.89 5.76 2.58
CA PRO A 65 -4.41 5.74 1.23
C PRO A 65 -5.57 4.76 1.04
N ALA A 66 -5.65 3.68 1.84
CA ALA A 66 -6.83 2.81 1.86
C ALA A 66 -8.09 3.56 2.34
N ALA A 67 -7.99 4.29 3.45
CA ALA A 67 -9.11 5.09 3.96
C ALA A 67 -9.56 6.16 2.95
N ASN A 68 -8.60 6.83 2.30
CA ASN A 68 -8.91 7.85 1.31
C ASN A 68 -9.57 7.26 0.05
N CYS A 69 -9.08 6.11 -0.42
CA CYS A 69 -9.55 5.50 -1.67
C CYS A 69 -10.67 4.46 -1.48
N GLY A 70 -11.21 4.29 -0.27
CA GLY A 70 -12.31 3.34 -0.01
C GLY A 70 -11.90 1.88 -0.15
N LEU A 71 -10.70 1.52 0.31
CA LEU A 71 -10.12 0.17 0.21
C LEU A 71 -9.93 -0.48 1.57
N VAL A 72 -9.70 -1.79 1.55
CA VAL A 72 -9.21 -2.57 2.68
C VAL A 72 -7.68 -2.67 2.59
N ALA A 73 -7.02 -2.44 3.72
CA ALA A 73 -5.59 -2.68 3.87
C ALA A 73 -5.28 -3.40 5.17
N VAL A 74 -4.23 -4.22 5.15
CA VAL A 74 -3.68 -4.85 6.36
C VAL A 74 -2.24 -4.43 6.49
N LYS A 75 -1.92 -3.71 7.59
CA LYS A 75 -0.55 -3.63 8.08
C LYS A 75 -0.31 -4.84 8.98
N PRO A 76 0.46 -5.84 8.55
CA PRO A 76 0.67 -7.02 9.37
C PRO A 76 1.56 -6.69 10.58
N GLY A 77 1.71 -7.67 11.48
CA GLY A 77 2.69 -7.62 12.55
C GLY A 77 4.12 -7.81 12.00
N TYR A 78 5.10 -7.42 12.81
CA TYR A 78 6.51 -7.54 12.45
C TYR A 78 6.91 -8.97 12.14
N GLY A 79 7.62 -9.14 11.01
CA GLY A 79 8.15 -10.43 10.55
C GLY A 79 7.11 -11.37 9.93
N VAL A 80 5.84 -10.98 9.85
CA VAL A 80 4.80 -11.76 9.17
C VAL A 80 5.09 -11.88 7.68
N VAL A 81 5.39 -10.75 7.04
CA VAL A 81 5.88 -10.72 5.66
C VAL A 81 7.41 -10.68 5.74
N PRO A 82 8.13 -11.68 5.23
CA PRO A 82 9.56 -11.86 5.52
C PRO A 82 10.48 -10.88 4.77
N ALA A 83 9.93 -10.07 3.85
CA ALA A 83 10.69 -9.07 3.10
C ALA A 83 10.85 -7.78 3.91
N GLY A 84 12.07 -7.46 4.34
CA GLY A 84 12.41 -6.18 4.96
C GLY A 84 12.42 -5.03 3.94
N ILE A 85 12.23 -3.79 4.41
CA ILE A 85 12.14 -2.58 3.55
C ILE A 85 13.52 -1.96 3.30
N GLY A 86 14.52 -2.79 3.00
CA GLY A 86 15.91 -2.36 2.74
C GLY A 86 16.63 -1.78 3.96
N GLU A 87 17.79 -1.15 3.72
CA GLU A 87 18.48 -0.38 4.77
C GLU A 87 17.61 0.81 5.18
N GLY A 88 17.19 0.82 6.45
CA GLY A 88 16.33 1.89 6.96
C GLY A 88 14.84 1.55 6.97
N ASP A 89 14.46 0.32 7.34
CA ASP A 89 13.10 -0.10 7.78
C ASP A 89 12.58 0.71 9.01
N TRP A 90 12.92 1.99 9.11
CA TRP A 90 12.46 2.90 10.16
C TRP A 90 12.55 2.28 11.56
N PHE A 91 13.69 1.64 11.86
CA PHE A 91 13.91 0.92 13.12
C PHE A 91 12.97 -0.28 13.37
N GLY A 92 12.58 -1.00 12.31
CA GLY A 92 11.68 -2.16 12.39
C GLY A 92 10.19 -1.78 12.42
N MET A 93 9.85 -0.58 11.99
CA MET A 93 8.47 -0.08 12.04
C MET A 93 7.68 -0.37 10.75
N SER A 94 8.35 -0.59 9.63
CA SER A 94 7.70 -0.60 8.32
C SER A 94 7.36 -2.01 7.88
N GLU A 95 6.09 -2.22 7.57
CA GLU A 95 5.60 -3.54 7.16
C GLU A 95 5.06 -3.49 5.74
N ASN A 96 5.39 -4.51 4.95
CA ASN A 96 4.77 -4.73 3.66
C ASN A 96 3.36 -5.32 3.84
N GLY A 97 2.40 -4.90 3.03
CA GLY A 97 1.03 -5.39 3.15
C GLY A 97 0.17 -5.14 1.91
N PRO A 98 -1.01 -5.78 1.86
CA PRO A 98 -1.90 -5.69 0.72
C PRO A 98 -2.86 -4.49 0.80
N LEU A 99 -3.28 -4.04 -0.38
CA LEU A 99 -4.42 -3.17 -0.65
C LEU A 99 -5.39 -3.92 -1.56
N ALA A 100 -6.68 -3.96 -1.20
CA ALA A 100 -7.72 -4.61 -2.00
C ALA A 100 -9.09 -3.94 -1.79
N THR A 101 -10.08 -4.26 -2.64
CA THR A 101 -11.46 -3.78 -2.48
C THR A 101 -12.29 -4.59 -1.48
N THR A 102 -11.84 -5.80 -1.13
CA THR A 102 -12.53 -6.69 -0.19
C THR A 102 -11.59 -7.22 0.88
N VAL A 103 -12.17 -7.62 2.02
CA VAL A 103 -11.42 -8.28 3.11
C VAL A 103 -10.89 -9.65 2.67
N GLU A 104 -11.64 -10.37 1.83
CA GLU A 104 -11.25 -11.69 1.32
C GLU A 104 -10.00 -11.60 0.45
N ASP A 105 -9.94 -10.65 -0.49
CA ASP A 105 -8.79 -10.44 -1.36
C ASP A 105 -7.56 -9.94 -0.57
N ALA A 106 -7.77 -9.06 0.41
CA ALA A 106 -6.70 -8.62 1.31
C ALA A 106 -6.13 -9.79 2.12
N ARG A 107 -7.00 -10.65 2.67
CA ARG A 107 -6.59 -11.85 3.42
C ARG A 107 -5.86 -12.84 2.53
N LEU A 108 -6.38 -13.13 1.34
CA LEU A 108 -5.76 -14.05 0.38
C LEU A 108 -4.38 -13.54 -0.01
N THR A 109 -4.27 -12.26 -0.35
CA THR A 109 -2.98 -11.66 -0.71
C THR A 109 -2.00 -11.74 0.46
N LEU A 110 -2.44 -11.41 1.68
CA LEU A 110 -1.58 -11.53 2.86
C LEU A 110 -1.11 -12.98 3.09
N SER A 111 -1.97 -13.99 2.91
CA SER A 111 -1.58 -15.39 3.08
C SER A 111 -0.50 -15.85 2.08
N VAL A 112 -0.45 -15.23 0.89
CA VAL A 112 0.59 -15.49 -0.10
C VAL A 112 1.89 -14.74 0.23
N LEU A 113 1.77 -13.54 0.81
CA LEU A 113 2.93 -12.72 1.21
C LEU A 113 3.58 -13.20 2.50
N ALA A 114 2.80 -13.78 3.40
CA ALA A 114 3.27 -14.20 4.70
C ALA A 114 4.30 -15.33 4.58
N GLY A 115 5.27 -15.35 5.50
CA GLY A 115 6.19 -16.46 5.66
C GLY A 115 5.47 -17.75 6.09
N ALA A 116 6.19 -18.86 6.19
CA ALA A 116 5.67 -20.20 6.47
C ALA A 116 5.05 -20.42 7.88
N GLY A 117 4.46 -19.40 8.50
CA GLY A 117 3.83 -19.45 9.83
C GLY A 117 2.47 -18.77 9.93
N PHE A 118 1.81 -18.46 8.80
CA PHE A 118 0.42 -18.00 8.78
C PHE A 118 -0.52 -19.19 8.51
N GLU A 119 -0.76 -20.01 9.53
CA GLU A 119 -1.88 -20.96 9.57
C GLU A 119 -3.00 -20.41 10.47
#